data_AF-A0A6I9YEG4-F1
#
_entry.id   AF-A0A6I9YEG4-F1
#
_cell.length_a   1.000
_cell.length_b   1.000
_cell.length_c   1.000
_cell.angle_alpha   90.00
_cell.angle_beta   90.00
_cell.angle_gamma   90.00
#
_symmetry.space_group_name_H-M   'P 1'
#
loop_
_entity.id
_entity.type
_entity.pdbx_description
1 polymer ?
#
loop_
_entity_poly.entity_id
_entity_poly.type
_entity_poly.pdbx_seq_one_letter_code
_entity_poly.pdbx_strand_id
1 'polypeptide(L)'
;MYQWVEYEDSKEYEEDGEVKKETRYSYNTEWKSEVVNSRNFDREIGHKNPSAMAVESFTAVASDVQVGKFFLSRGLIEKINNFKQMSLSKLEDPHADVIRSGDYFFHSENPRRPEVGDLRVSFFYAGLSEDFSRMTLPDMVTIIARQQGDHLVPYQTKSGDVLNVLYPGELTAEEVFQKEHESNSMKTWGLRAAGWLSMFLGISLMTRIIYTLVDWFPVVRDLVNIGLKAFAFCLATSLSLLTISVGWLFYRPFWALLTALLAVVPILIARSQVQPKKQQ
;
A
#
# COMPACT_ATOMS: atom_id res chain seq x y z
N MET A 1 -22.19 -8.86 5.39
CA MET A 1 -22.72 -10.09 6.02
C MET A 1 -21.87 -10.49 7.22
N TYR A 2 -22.51 -10.94 8.31
CA TYR A 2 -21.84 -11.57 9.44
C TYR A 2 -21.54 -13.03 9.08
N GLN A 3 -20.28 -13.43 9.15
CA GLN A 3 -19.83 -14.73 8.65
C GLN A 3 -18.49 -15.14 9.27
N TRP A 4 -18.16 -16.43 9.19
CA TRP A 4 -16.87 -16.95 9.63
C TRP A 4 -15.73 -16.45 8.73
N VAL A 5 -14.58 -16.17 9.37
CA VAL A 5 -13.32 -15.80 8.74
C VAL A 5 -12.24 -16.67 9.35
N GLU A 6 -11.46 -17.32 8.50
CA GLU A 6 -10.28 -18.09 8.87
C GLU A 6 -9.03 -17.21 8.86
N TYR A 7 -8.21 -17.34 9.90
CA TYR A 7 -6.91 -16.71 10.04
C TYR A 7 -5.84 -17.77 10.16
N GLU A 8 -4.82 -17.68 9.32
CA GLU A 8 -3.66 -18.56 9.31
C GLU A 8 -2.49 -17.90 10.05
N ASP A 9 -1.92 -18.59 11.04
CA ASP A 9 -0.66 -18.23 11.69
C ASP A 9 0.36 -19.33 11.47
N SER A 10 1.51 -18.97 10.91
CA SER A 10 2.56 -19.90 10.50
C SER A 10 3.83 -19.62 11.27
N LYS A 11 4.36 -20.63 11.97
CA LYS A 11 5.63 -20.54 12.70
C LYS A 11 6.60 -21.61 12.22
N GLU A 12 7.82 -21.17 11.93
CA GLU A 12 8.93 -22.06 11.65
C GLU A 12 9.74 -22.29 12.93
N TYR A 13 10.12 -23.54 13.19
CA TYR A 13 11.01 -23.92 14.28
C TYR A 13 11.94 -25.04 13.85
N GLU A 14 13.10 -25.11 14.49
CA GLU A 14 14.12 -26.11 14.20
C GLU A 14 14.04 -27.25 15.22
N GLU A 15 13.91 -28.48 14.74
CA GLU A 15 13.85 -29.71 15.55
C GLU A 15 14.72 -30.77 14.86
N ASP A 16 15.69 -31.33 15.58
CA ASP A 16 16.66 -32.31 15.06
C ASP A 16 17.45 -31.86 13.81
N GLY A 17 17.65 -30.55 13.64
CA GLY A 17 18.38 -29.96 12.50
C GLY A 17 17.55 -29.81 11.22
N GLU A 18 16.25 -30.12 11.27
CA GLU A 18 15.29 -29.84 10.20
C GLU A 18 14.39 -28.65 10.57
N VAL A 19 14.14 -27.76 9.61
CA VAL A 19 13.18 -26.66 9.77
C VAL A 19 11.78 -27.19 9.52
N LYS A 20 10.93 -27.19 10.56
CA LYS A 20 9.52 -27.57 10.49
C LYS A 20 8.63 -26.33 10.49
N LYS A 21 7.54 -26.39 9.74
CA LYS A 21 6.51 -25.35 9.69
C LYS A 21 5.25 -25.85 10.41
N GLU A 22 4.89 -25.21 11.52
CA GLU A 22 3.60 -25.40 12.18
C GLU A 22 2.65 -24.30 11.69
N THR A 23 1.48 -24.70 11.20
CA THR A 23 0.43 -23.78 10.75
C THR A 23 -0.78 -23.96 11.65
N ARG A 24 -1.28 -22.87 12.23
CA ARG A 24 -2.44 -22.85 13.11
C ARG A 24 -3.54 -22.01 12.49
N TYR A 25 -4.73 -22.58 12.41
CA TYR A 25 -5.93 -21.89 11.94
C TYR A 25 -6.78 -21.44 13.12
N SER A 26 -7.31 -20.21 13.05
CA SER A 26 -8.29 -19.68 13.99
C SER A 26 -9.49 -19.11 13.24
N TYR A 27 -10.66 -19.17 13.86
CA TYR A 27 -11.93 -18.85 13.21
C TYR A 27 -12.69 -17.84 14.05
N ASN A 28 -13.05 -16.71 13.46
CA ASN A 28 -13.86 -15.69 14.11
C ASN A 28 -15.02 -15.28 13.22
N THR A 29 -16.16 -14.95 13.80
CA THR A 29 -17.30 -14.38 13.08
C THR A 29 -17.19 -12.87 13.00
N GLU A 30 -17.21 -12.33 11.79
CA GLU A 30 -17.02 -10.91 11.50
C GLU A 30 -17.97 -10.42 10.42
N TRP A 31 -18.17 -9.10 10.39
CA TRP A 31 -18.86 -8.44 9.29
C TRP A 31 -17.90 -8.20 8.12
N LYS A 32 -18.15 -8.84 6.97
CA LYS A 32 -17.44 -8.52 5.71
C LYS A 32 -18.41 -8.01 4.65
N SER A 33 -17.90 -7.18 3.75
CA SER A 33 -18.63 -6.62 2.59
C SER A 33 -18.76 -7.61 1.43
N GLU A 34 -17.97 -8.67 1.43
CA GLU A 34 -17.94 -9.72 0.41
C GLU A 34 -18.21 -11.10 1.02
N VAL A 35 -18.53 -12.09 0.18
CA VAL A 35 -18.75 -13.48 0.63
C VAL A 35 -17.41 -14.17 0.86
N VAL A 36 -17.19 -14.67 2.06
CA VAL A 36 -16.02 -15.51 2.39
C VAL A 36 -16.40 -16.97 2.14
N ASN A 37 -15.77 -17.56 1.12
CA ASN A 37 -16.03 -18.94 0.75
C ASN A 37 -15.47 -19.93 1.78
N SER A 38 -16.33 -20.39 2.70
CA SER A 38 -15.96 -21.33 3.76
C SER A 38 -15.56 -22.72 3.27
N ARG A 39 -15.78 -23.06 1.99
CA ARG A 39 -15.31 -24.35 1.41
C ARG A 39 -13.79 -24.42 1.31
N ASN A 40 -13.12 -23.27 1.37
CA ASN A 40 -11.67 -23.17 1.33
C ASN A 40 -11.05 -23.18 2.74
N PHE A 41 -11.87 -23.28 3.80
CA PHE A 41 -11.35 -23.36 5.16
C PHE A 41 -10.72 -24.72 5.42
N ASP A 42 -9.64 -24.74 6.19
CA ASP A 42 -8.98 -25.94 6.70
C ASP A 42 -9.98 -26.82 7.47
N ARG A 43 -10.87 -26.19 8.25
CA ARG A 43 -11.98 -26.84 8.93
C ARG A 43 -13.32 -26.18 8.62
N GLU A 44 -13.96 -26.64 7.54
CA GLU A 44 -15.32 -26.22 7.18
C GLU A 44 -16.38 -26.66 8.23
N ILE A 45 -16.21 -27.82 8.87
CA ILE A 45 -17.21 -28.37 9.81
C ILE A 45 -17.31 -27.47 11.05
N GLY A 46 -18.45 -26.79 11.18
CA GLY A 46 -18.74 -25.82 12.24
C GLY A 46 -18.59 -24.36 11.79
N HIS A 47 -18.02 -24.10 10.61
CA HIS A 47 -17.70 -22.76 10.11
C HIS A 47 -18.31 -22.50 8.71
N LYS A 48 -19.55 -22.91 8.50
CA LYS A 48 -20.22 -22.76 7.20
C LYS A 48 -20.76 -21.35 7.01
N ASN A 49 -20.42 -20.74 5.88
CA ASN A 49 -20.97 -19.46 5.45
C ASN A 49 -22.01 -19.64 4.33
N PRO A 50 -22.94 -18.70 4.16
CA PRO A 50 -23.79 -18.64 2.98
C PRO A 50 -22.96 -18.52 1.70
N SER A 51 -23.46 -19.09 0.60
CA SER A 51 -22.77 -19.07 -0.70
C SER A 51 -22.96 -17.75 -1.47
N ALA A 52 -23.88 -16.90 -1.03
CA ALA A 52 -24.21 -15.62 -1.65
C ALA A 52 -24.65 -14.61 -0.60
N MET A 53 -24.51 -13.32 -0.93
CA MET A 53 -25.03 -12.21 -0.15
C MET A 53 -26.22 -11.59 -0.90
N ALA A 54 -27.30 -11.24 -0.20
CA ALA A 54 -28.48 -10.67 -0.86
C ALA A 54 -28.27 -9.24 -1.39
N VAL A 55 -27.26 -8.53 -0.85
CA VAL A 55 -26.91 -7.17 -1.24
C VAL A 55 -25.40 -7.07 -1.33
N GLU A 56 -24.90 -6.49 -2.42
CA GLU A 56 -23.49 -6.20 -2.62
C GLU A 56 -23.19 -4.72 -2.37
N SER A 57 -21.99 -4.43 -1.88
CA SER A 57 -21.51 -3.06 -1.76
C SER A 57 -21.24 -2.49 -3.15
N PHE A 58 -21.79 -1.31 -3.45
CA PHE A 58 -21.51 -0.59 -4.69
C PHE A 58 -21.38 0.91 -4.42
N THR A 59 -20.75 1.61 -5.35
CA THR A 59 -20.64 3.07 -5.31
C THR A 59 -21.43 3.67 -6.47
N ALA A 60 -22.42 4.49 -6.15
CA ALA A 60 -23.12 5.31 -7.13
C ALA A 60 -22.39 6.66 -7.28
N VAL A 61 -22.21 7.10 -8.52
CA VAL A 61 -21.60 8.39 -8.86
C VAL A 61 -22.65 9.24 -9.54
N ALA A 62 -22.78 10.50 -9.13
CA ALA A 62 -23.69 11.44 -9.78
C ALA A 62 -23.29 11.67 -11.26
N SER A 63 -24.26 11.94 -12.13
CA SER A 63 -23.99 12.26 -13.55
C SER A 63 -23.09 13.48 -13.69
N ASP A 64 -23.34 14.47 -12.83
CA ASP A 64 -22.71 15.78 -12.86
C ASP A 64 -22.04 16.04 -11.51
N VAL A 65 -20.71 15.94 -11.49
CA VAL A 65 -19.89 16.27 -10.32
C VAL A 65 -19.16 17.57 -10.60
N GLN A 66 -19.42 18.59 -9.77
CA GLN A 66 -18.89 19.93 -9.98
C GLN A 66 -18.27 20.52 -8.72
N VAL A 67 -17.34 21.44 -8.92
CA VAL A 67 -16.80 22.33 -7.89
C VAL A 67 -17.04 23.77 -8.36
N GLY A 68 -17.92 24.48 -7.67
CA GLY A 68 -18.45 25.75 -8.15
C GLY A 68 -19.11 25.56 -9.52
N LYS A 69 -18.59 26.24 -10.54
CA LYS A 69 -19.08 26.19 -11.93
C LYS A 69 -18.37 25.17 -12.82
N PHE A 70 -17.44 24.38 -12.27
CA PHE A 70 -16.56 23.54 -13.05
C PHE A 70 -16.89 22.05 -12.89
N PHE A 71 -17.06 21.34 -13.99
CA PHE A 71 -17.28 19.90 -14.02
C PHE A 71 -15.96 19.14 -13.87
N LEU A 72 -15.99 18.06 -13.08
CA LEU A 72 -14.83 17.23 -12.82
C LEU A 72 -14.70 16.11 -13.85
N SER A 73 -13.50 15.92 -14.39
CA SER A 73 -13.21 14.71 -15.17
C SER A 73 -13.29 13.45 -14.31
N ARG A 74 -13.54 12.30 -14.94
CA ARG A 74 -13.61 10.99 -14.27
C ARG A 74 -12.40 10.72 -13.37
N GLY A 75 -11.19 11.06 -13.81
CA GLY A 75 -9.97 10.85 -13.02
C GLY A 75 -9.85 11.75 -11.78
N LEU A 76 -10.59 12.87 -11.71
CA LEU A 76 -10.73 13.67 -10.48
C LEU A 76 -11.79 13.07 -9.56
N ILE A 77 -12.91 12.60 -10.13
CA ILE A 77 -13.99 11.96 -9.37
C ILE A 77 -13.48 10.71 -8.65
N GLU A 78 -12.69 9.88 -9.34
CA GLU A 78 -12.07 8.67 -8.77
C GLU A 78 -11.10 8.96 -7.62
N LYS A 79 -10.64 10.21 -7.46
CA LYS A 79 -9.79 10.64 -6.33
C LYS A 79 -10.60 11.07 -5.11
N ILE A 80 -11.91 11.19 -5.21
CA ILE A 80 -12.78 11.51 -4.09
C ILE A 80 -12.99 10.23 -3.27
N ASN A 81 -12.24 10.11 -2.18
CA ASN A 81 -12.27 8.93 -1.30
C ASN A 81 -12.60 9.29 0.17
N ASN A 82 -12.92 10.54 0.46
CA ASN A 82 -13.28 11.02 1.79
C ASN A 82 -14.75 10.72 2.12
N PHE A 83 -15.09 9.43 2.16
CA PHE A 83 -16.44 8.96 2.44
C PHE A 83 -16.79 9.14 3.91
N LYS A 84 -17.91 9.83 4.17
CA LYS A 84 -18.48 10.03 5.51
C LYS A 84 -19.71 9.16 5.66
N GLN A 85 -19.86 8.53 6.83
CA GLN A 85 -21.04 7.74 7.12
C GLN A 85 -22.27 8.65 7.21
N MET A 86 -23.33 8.28 6.50
CA MET A 86 -24.61 8.97 6.54
C MET A 86 -25.37 8.59 7.81
N SER A 87 -25.94 9.58 8.49
CA SER A 87 -26.80 9.28 9.64
C SER A 87 -28.16 8.76 9.19
N LEU A 88 -28.60 7.67 9.81
CA LEU A 88 -29.92 7.09 9.56
C LEU A 88 -30.99 7.60 10.54
N SER A 89 -30.62 8.47 11.49
CA SER A 89 -31.50 8.95 12.56
C SER A 89 -32.83 9.54 12.08
N LYS A 90 -32.81 10.22 10.93
CA LYS A 90 -33.99 10.88 10.32
C LYS A 90 -34.69 10.05 9.24
N LEU A 91 -34.19 8.85 8.95
CA LEU A 91 -34.79 7.96 7.96
C LEU A 91 -35.79 7.01 8.63
N GLU A 92 -36.85 6.69 7.90
CA GLU A 92 -37.79 5.64 8.25
C GLU A 92 -37.21 4.26 7.90
N ASP A 93 -37.68 3.23 8.59
CA ASP A 93 -37.23 1.87 8.34
C ASP A 93 -37.80 1.39 6.99
N PRO A 94 -36.96 0.85 6.09
CA PRO A 94 -37.35 0.61 4.70
C PRO A 94 -38.33 -0.56 4.55
N HIS A 95 -38.34 -1.49 5.50
CA HIS A 95 -39.20 -2.66 5.51
C HIS A 95 -39.37 -3.21 6.94
N ALA A 96 -40.43 -3.99 7.19
CA ALA A 96 -40.79 -4.44 8.54
C ALA A 96 -39.81 -5.46 9.17
N ASP A 97 -39.01 -6.15 8.35
CA ASP A 97 -37.97 -7.10 8.76
C ASP A 97 -36.57 -6.46 8.88
N VAL A 98 -36.49 -5.13 8.68
CA VAL A 98 -35.25 -4.38 8.80
C VAL A 98 -35.26 -3.60 10.11
N ILE A 99 -34.27 -3.89 10.96
CA ILE A 99 -34.11 -3.22 12.24
C ILE A 99 -33.04 -2.14 12.08
N ARG A 100 -33.41 -0.88 12.34
CA ARG A 100 -32.43 0.21 12.41
C ARG A 100 -31.79 0.27 13.79
N SER A 101 -30.46 0.29 13.84
CA SER A 101 -29.71 0.50 15.08
C SER A 101 -28.48 1.35 14.82
N GLY A 102 -28.44 2.55 15.40
CA GLY A 102 -27.45 3.57 15.05
C GLY A 102 -27.58 3.97 13.57
N ASP A 103 -26.44 4.00 12.87
CA ASP A 103 -26.36 4.34 11.44
C ASP A 103 -26.22 3.10 10.55
N TYR A 104 -26.88 2.00 10.96
CA TYR A 104 -26.99 0.75 10.22
C TYR A 104 -28.44 0.26 10.14
N PHE A 105 -28.79 -0.32 9.00
CA PHE A 105 -29.94 -1.19 8.84
C PHE A 105 -29.51 -2.64 8.96
N PHE A 106 -30.19 -3.43 9.78
CA PHE A 106 -29.92 -4.84 9.98
C PHE A 106 -31.07 -5.68 9.41
N HIS A 107 -30.71 -6.71 8.66
CA HIS A 107 -31.61 -7.83 8.38
C HIS A 107 -31.09 -9.01 9.21
N SER A 108 -31.68 -9.15 10.39
CA SER A 108 -31.28 -10.06 11.48
C SER A 108 -32.44 -10.17 12.46
N GLU A 109 -32.61 -11.33 13.11
CA GLU A 109 -33.58 -11.49 14.20
C GLU A 109 -33.20 -10.67 15.45
N ASN A 110 -31.89 -10.52 15.71
CA ASN A 110 -31.38 -9.78 16.86
C ASN A 110 -30.02 -9.13 16.57
N PRO A 111 -29.97 -7.81 16.29
CA PRO A 111 -28.72 -7.11 16.00
C PRO A 111 -27.66 -7.16 17.12
N ARG A 112 -28.07 -7.45 18.38
CA ARG A 112 -27.14 -7.60 19.51
C ARG A 112 -26.51 -9.00 19.60
N ARG A 113 -27.07 -9.98 18.90
CA ARG A 113 -26.59 -11.36 18.81
C ARG A 113 -26.64 -11.81 17.36
N PRO A 114 -25.77 -11.25 16.50
CA PRO A 114 -25.80 -11.56 15.08
C PRO A 114 -25.45 -13.02 14.82
N GLU A 115 -26.12 -13.62 13.85
CA GLU A 115 -25.89 -14.98 13.39
C GLU A 115 -25.29 -15.01 11.99
N VAL A 116 -24.68 -16.13 11.63
CA VAL A 116 -24.02 -16.27 10.33
C VAL A 116 -25.07 -16.17 9.22
N GLY A 117 -24.87 -15.20 8.33
CA GLY A 117 -25.80 -14.84 7.26
C GLY A 117 -26.55 -13.53 7.49
N ASP A 118 -26.52 -12.99 8.71
CA ASP A 118 -27.11 -11.68 8.98
C ASP A 118 -26.46 -10.59 8.13
N LEU A 119 -27.28 -9.62 7.73
CA LEU A 119 -26.82 -8.48 6.94
C LEU A 119 -26.91 -7.20 7.76
N ARG A 120 -25.92 -6.34 7.55
CA ARG A 120 -25.98 -4.94 7.96
C ARG A 120 -25.58 -4.07 6.78
N VAL A 121 -26.29 -2.96 6.63
CA VAL A 121 -26.08 -1.98 5.56
C VAL A 121 -25.88 -0.62 6.20
N SER A 122 -24.85 0.09 5.75
CA SER A 122 -24.62 1.50 6.04
C SER A 122 -24.37 2.24 4.73
N PHE A 123 -24.67 3.53 4.73
CA PHE A 123 -24.48 4.38 3.58
C PHE A 123 -23.36 5.37 3.85
N PHE A 124 -22.57 5.64 2.82
CA PHE A 124 -21.50 6.62 2.86
C PHE A 124 -21.66 7.58 1.69
N TYR A 125 -21.29 8.84 1.91
CA TYR A 125 -21.32 9.87 0.88
C TYR A 125 -20.03 10.69 0.89
N ALA A 126 -19.71 11.29 -0.25
CA ALA A 126 -18.62 12.24 -0.40
C ALA A 126 -18.99 13.26 -1.48
N GLY A 127 -18.49 14.49 -1.37
CA GLY A 127 -18.80 15.58 -2.31
C GLY A 127 -20.07 16.33 -1.95
N LEU A 128 -20.31 16.55 -0.65
CA LEU A 128 -21.46 17.31 -0.20
C LEU A 128 -21.37 18.78 -0.65
N SER A 129 -22.39 19.25 -1.37
CA SER A 129 -22.56 20.66 -1.73
C SER A 129 -23.19 21.46 -0.58
N GLU A 130 -22.88 22.75 -0.51
CA GLU A 130 -23.41 23.70 0.48
C GLU A 130 -24.94 23.75 0.50
N ASP A 131 -25.57 23.51 -0.65
CA ASP A 131 -27.03 23.59 -0.83
C ASP A 131 -27.82 22.46 -0.13
N PHE A 132 -27.16 21.35 0.25
CA PHE A 132 -27.88 20.15 0.71
C PHE A 132 -28.28 20.21 2.19
N SER A 133 -27.52 20.89 3.05
CA SER A 133 -27.83 20.92 4.49
C SER A 133 -27.10 22.04 5.21
N ARG A 134 -27.86 22.93 5.85
CA ARG A 134 -27.36 24.02 6.72
C ARG A 134 -26.61 23.54 7.97
N MET A 135 -26.70 22.25 8.31
CA MET A 135 -26.10 21.67 9.52
C MET A 135 -24.76 20.97 9.26
N THR A 136 -24.38 20.78 8.00
CA THR A 136 -23.18 20.03 7.61
C THR A 136 -22.34 20.90 6.69
N LEU A 137 -21.07 21.08 7.05
CA LEU A 137 -20.12 21.83 6.23
C LEU A 137 -19.94 21.17 4.86
N PRO A 138 -19.87 21.96 3.76
CA PRO A 138 -19.61 21.43 2.43
C PRO A 138 -18.23 20.76 2.37
N ASP A 139 -18.09 19.80 1.46
CA ASP A 139 -16.80 19.19 1.19
C ASP A 139 -15.94 20.12 0.34
N MET A 140 -14.99 20.76 1.00
CA MET A 140 -14.00 21.57 0.31
C MET A 140 -12.92 20.69 -0.31
N VAL A 141 -12.51 21.04 -1.53
CA VAL A 141 -11.45 20.36 -2.26
C VAL A 141 -10.56 21.37 -2.97
N THR A 142 -9.29 21.03 -3.11
CA THR A 142 -8.31 21.78 -3.89
C THR A 142 -7.91 20.95 -5.10
N ILE A 143 -8.03 21.53 -6.30
CA ILE A 143 -7.84 20.81 -7.56
C ILE A 143 -6.75 21.49 -8.40
N ILE A 144 -5.83 20.69 -8.94
CA ILE A 144 -4.89 21.10 -9.99
C ILE A 144 -5.16 20.28 -11.24
N ALA A 145 -5.71 20.95 -12.26
CA ALA A 145 -6.06 20.37 -13.54
C ALA A 145 -6.01 21.45 -14.63
N ARG A 146 -6.06 21.06 -15.90
CA ARG A 146 -6.25 22.00 -17.01
C ARG A 146 -7.72 22.39 -17.06
N GLN A 147 -7.99 23.69 -17.09
CA GLN A 147 -9.31 24.19 -17.42
C GLN A 147 -9.53 24.15 -18.95
N GLN A 148 -10.58 23.48 -19.38
CA GLN A 148 -11.06 23.48 -20.76
C GLN A 148 -12.54 23.87 -20.76
N GLY A 149 -12.80 25.17 -20.97
CA GLY A 149 -14.15 25.72 -20.80
C GLY A 149 -14.59 25.68 -19.33
N ASP A 150 -15.68 24.97 -19.09
CA ASP A 150 -16.25 24.65 -17.78
C ASP A 150 -15.80 23.27 -17.24
N HIS A 151 -14.92 22.54 -17.94
CA HIS A 151 -14.44 21.24 -17.50
C HIS A 151 -13.01 21.31 -16.95
N LEU A 152 -12.74 20.59 -15.86
CA LEU A 152 -11.41 20.34 -15.32
C LEU A 152 -10.89 18.98 -15.79
N VAL A 153 -9.94 19.03 -16.73
CA VAL A 153 -9.41 17.86 -17.44
C VAL A 153 -7.93 17.64 -17.11
N PRO A 154 -7.41 16.41 -17.28
CA PRO A 154 -6.00 16.13 -17.05
C PRO A 154 -5.08 17.00 -17.94
N TYR A 155 -3.99 17.49 -17.35
CA TYR A 155 -2.96 18.25 -18.08
C TYR A 155 -1.70 17.40 -18.27
N GLN A 156 -1.31 17.18 -19.53
CA GLN A 156 -0.03 16.56 -19.84
C GLN A 156 1.10 17.58 -19.70
N THR A 157 2.03 17.34 -18.78
CA THR A 157 3.23 18.19 -18.64
C THR A 157 4.28 17.83 -19.69
N LYS A 158 5.19 18.79 -19.95
CA LYS A 158 6.37 18.57 -20.80
C LYS A 158 7.30 17.48 -20.28
N SER A 159 7.29 17.24 -18.96
CA SER A 159 8.12 16.24 -18.30
C SER A 159 7.56 14.82 -18.42
N GLY A 160 6.34 14.64 -18.95
CA GLY A 160 5.68 13.34 -19.10
C GLY A 160 4.66 13.02 -18.00
N ASP A 161 4.65 13.78 -16.91
CA ASP A 161 3.66 13.62 -15.84
C ASP A 161 2.30 14.24 -16.20
N VAL A 162 1.23 13.71 -15.60
CA VAL A 162 -0.14 14.22 -15.77
C VAL A 162 -0.57 14.97 -14.50
N LEU A 163 -0.83 16.27 -14.62
CA LEU A 163 -1.47 17.03 -13.54
C LEU A 163 -2.98 16.79 -13.60
N ASN A 164 -3.46 16.00 -12.66
CA ASN A 164 -4.88 15.75 -12.44
C ASN A 164 -5.12 15.50 -10.95
N VAL A 165 -4.75 16.47 -10.11
CA VAL A 165 -4.62 16.31 -8.67
C VAL A 165 -5.86 16.83 -7.96
N LEU A 166 -6.32 16.10 -6.95
CA LEU A 166 -7.41 16.50 -6.06
C LEU A 166 -6.98 16.21 -4.62
N TYR A 167 -7.04 17.22 -3.76
CA TYR A 167 -6.82 17.10 -2.34
C TYR A 167 -8.09 17.50 -1.57
N PRO A 168 -8.44 16.80 -0.48
CA PRO A 168 -9.47 17.27 0.42
C PRO A 168 -9.01 18.51 1.18
N GLY A 169 -9.94 19.41 1.44
CA GLY A 169 -9.72 20.67 2.14
C GLY A 169 -9.29 21.83 1.24
N GLU A 170 -9.19 23.00 1.87
CA GLU A 170 -8.65 24.21 1.27
C GLU A 170 -7.14 24.24 1.48
N LEU A 171 -6.40 24.07 0.38
CA LEU A 171 -4.95 24.17 0.35
C LEU A 171 -4.57 25.28 -0.61
N THR A 172 -3.53 26.01 -0.25
CA THR A 172 -2.88 26.94 -1.16
C THR A 172 -2.15 26.19 -2.27
N ALA A 173 -1.89 26.86 -3.39
CA ALA A 173 -1.14 26.24 -4.49
C ALA A 173 0.25 25.76 -4.02
N GLU A 174 0.91 26.53 -3.14
CA GLU A 174 2.22 26.22 -2.60
C GLU A 174 2.20 24.95 -1.74
N GLU A 175 1.22 24.78 -0.87
CA GLU A 175 1.05 23.57 -0.06
C GLU A 175 0.82 22.33 -0.93
N VAL A 176 0.02 22.47 -2.00
CA VAL A 176 -0.24 21.34 -2.92
C VAL A 176 1.03 20.93 -3.65
N PHE A 177 1.78 21.87 -4.21
CA PHE A 177 3.02 21.55 -4.91
C PHE A 177 4.10 21.02 -3.96
N GLN A 178 4.15 21.52 -2.72
CA GLN A 178 5.06 21.00 -1.71
C GLN A 178 4.73 19.54 -1.35
N LYS A 179 3.45 19.22 -1.11
CA LYS A 179 2.99 17.84 -0.84
C LYS A 179 3.30 16.89 -2.01
N GLU A 180 3.06 17.32 -3.24
CA GLU A 180 3.40 16.54 -4.42
C GLU A 180 4.91 16.33 -4.55
N HIS A 181 5.73 17.35 -4.26
CA HIS A 181 7.19 17.23 -4.25
C HIS A 181 7.69 16.25 -3.19
N GLU A 182 7.16 16.33 -1.97
CA GLU A 182 7.49 15.42 -0.87
C GLU A 182 7.08 13.99 -1.16
N SER A 183 5.87 13.77 -1.71
CA SER A 183 5.40 12.45 -2.12
C SER A 183 6.29 11.85 -3.20
N ASN A 184 6.67 12.64 -4.21
CA ASN A 184 7.58 12.20 -5.27
C ASN A 184 8.98 11.90 -4.74
N SER A 185 9.49 12.71 -3.81
CA SER A 185 10.76 12.47 -3.14
C SER A 185 10.71 11.16 -2.33
N MET A 186 9.68 10.98 -1.51
CA MET A 186 9.48 9.79 -0.69
C MET A 186 9.35 8.53 -1.53
N LYS A 187 8.55 8.54 -2.60
CA LYS A 187 8.44 7.42 -3.55
C LYS A 187 9.78 7.10 -4.20
N THR A 188 10.51 8.12 -4.64
CA THR A 188 11.83 7.95 -5.27
C THR A 188 12.83 7.31 -4.31
N TRP A 189 12.94 7.83 -3.08
CA TRP A 189 13.84 7.29 -2.07
C TRP A 189 13.41 5.90 -1.60
N GLY A 190 12.10 5.67 -1.43
CA GLY A 190 11.54 4.36 -1.08
C GLY A 190 11.86 3.30 -2.14
N LEU A 191 11.64 3.61 -3.43
CA LEU A 191 11.99 2.71 -4.54
C LEU A 191 13.49 2.46 -4.64
N ARG A 192 14.33 3.47 -4.36
CA ARG A 192 15.79 3.31 -4.33
C ARG A 192 16.23 2.41 -3.18
N ALA A 193 15.67 2.58 -1.99
CA ALA A 193 15.95 1.72 -0.84
C ALA A 193 15.48 0.28 -1.08
N ALA A 194 14.28 0.10 -1.63
CA ALA A 194 13.76 -1.21 -2.00
C ALA A 194 14.59 -1.89 -3.10
N GLY A 195 15.02 -1.12 -4.12
CA GLY A 195 15.91 -1.61 -5.18
C GLY A 195 17.28 -2.01 -4.64
N TRP A 196 17.88 -1.18 -3.78
CA TRP A 196 19.14 -1.51 -3.10
C TRP A 196 19.01 -2.77 -2.24
N LEU A 197 17.93 -2.89 -1.46
CA LEU A 197 17.67 -4.06 -0.63
C LEU A 197 17.50 -5.32 -1.50
N SER A 198 16.76 -5.21 -2.59
CA SER A 198 16.56 -6.32 -3.54
C SER A 198 17.88 -6.76 -4.18
N MET A 199 18.76 -5.82 -4.58
CA MET A 199 20.10 -6.14 -5.08
C MET A 199 20.96 -6.81 -4.00
N PHE A 200 20.95 -6.27 -2.77
CA PHE A 200 21.71 -6.83 -1.66
C PHE A 200 21.28 -8.26 -1.34
N LEU A 201 19.98 -8.51 -1.25
CA LEU A 201 19.43 -9.85 -1.02
C LEU A 201 19.75 -10.78 -2.19
N GLY A 202 19.60 -10.33 -3.44
CA GLY A 202 19.95 -11.12 -4.62
C GLY A 202 21.41 -11.56 -4.63
N ILE A 203 22.34 -10.64 -4.39
CA ILE A 203 23.78 -10.96 -4.31
C ILE A 203 24.07 -11.87 -3.12
N SER A 204 23.43 -11.63 -1.96
CA SER A 204 23.60 -12.47 -0.76
C SER A 204 23.11 -13.90 -0.95
N LEU A 205 22.00 -14.09 -1.68
CA LEU A 205 21.49 -15.41 -2.02
C LEU A 205 22.42 -16.14 -3.01
N MET A 206 22.93 -15.43 -4.01
CA MET A 206 23.91 -16.01 -4.96
C MET A 206 25.21 -16.43 -4.27
N THR A 207 25.73 -15.63 -3.34
CA THR A 207 26.95 -15.98 -2.59
C THR A 207 26.73 -17.12 -1.60
N ARG A 208 25.51 -17.29 -1.06
CA ARG A 208 25.15 -18.42 -0.21
C ARG A 208 25.25 -19.77 -0.92
N ILE A 209 24.92 -19.83 -2.22
CA ILE A 209 25.10 -21.05 -3.02
C ILE A 209 26.58 -21.47 -3.04
N ILE A 210 27.48 -20.51 -3.25
CA ILE A 210 28.93 -20.74 -3.25
C ILE A 210 29.41 -21.19 -1.87
N TYR A 211 28.86 -20.61 -0.80
CA TYR A 211 29.20 -20.95 0.58
C TYR A 211 28.85 -22.39 0.95
N THR A 212 27.69 -22.90 0.53
CA THR A 212 27.28 -24.29 0.82
C THR A 212 28.26 -25.34 0.28
N LEU A 213 29.08 -24.98 -0.71
CA LEU A 213 30.14 -25.85 -1.26
C LEU A 213 31.42 -25.84 -0.41
N VAL A 214 31.61 -24.87 0.48
CA VAL A 214 32.85 -24.61 1.26
C VAL A 214 32.69 -25.00 2.74
N ASP A 215 31.52 -25.47 3.16
CA ASP A 215 31.09 -25.68 4.55
C ASP A 215 31.85 -26.78 5.35
N TRP A 216 32.94 -27.36 4.83
CA TRP A 216 33.68 -28.45 5.51
C TRP A 216 34.51 -27.99 6.72
N PHE A 217 34.86 -26.69 6.85
CA PHE A 217 35.70 -26.20 7.97
C PHE A 217 34.95 -25.22 8.90
N PRO A 218 34.65 -25.62 10.17
CA PRO A 218 33.83 -24.83 11.11
C PRO A 218 34.37 -23.43 11.43
N VAL A 219 35.69 -23.24 11.49
CA VAL A 219 36.31 -21.95 11.84
C VAL A 219 36.31 -20.96 10.66
N VAL A 220 36.35 -21.48 9.42
CA VAL A 220 36.32 -20.68 8.19
C VAL A 220 34.90 -20.19 7.89
N ARG A 221 33.91 -20.95 8.35
CA ARG A 221 32.47 -20.77 8.13
C ARG A 221 31.95 -19.38 8.54
N ASP A 222 32.25 -18.93 9.76
CA ASP A 222 31.72 -17.66 10.28
C ASP A 222 32.43 -16.44 9.68
N LEU A 223 33.75 -16.53 9.49
CA LEU A 223 34.56 -15.47 8.88
C LEU A 223 34.16 -15.24 7.41
N VAL A 224 33.94 -16.33 6.67
CA VAL A 224 33.47 -16.27 5.27
C VAL A 224 32.06 -15.71 5.18
N ASN A 225 31.16 -16.06 6.11
CA ASN A 225 29.79 -15.52 6.14
C ASN A 225 29.78 -13.99 6.34
N ILE A 226 30.58 -13.47 7.28
CA ILE A 226 30.73 -12.02 7.49
C ILE A 226 31.37 -11.34 6.27
N GLY A 227 32.44 -11.93 5.71
CA GLY A 227 33.13 -11.40 4.54
C GLY A 227 32.25 -11.35 3.28
N LEU A 228 31.46 -12.40 3.02
CA LEU A 228 30.54 -12.46 1.88
C LEU A 228 29.39 -11.47 2.03
N LYS A 229 28.86 -11.26 3.23
CA LYS A 229 27.85 -10.22 3.50
C LYS A 229 28.40 -8.81 3.30
N ALA A 230 29.61 -8.54 3.80
CA ALA A 230 30.29 -7.25 3.61
C ALA A 230 30.57 -7.01 2.11
N PHE A 231 31.01 -8.02 1.38
CA PHE A 231 31.18 -7.96 -0.07
C PHE A 231 29.85 -7.67 -0.79
N ALA A 232 28.79 -8.41 -0.47
CA ALA A 232 27.47 -8.21 -1.05
C ALA A 232 26.95 -6.79 -0.78
N PHE A 233 27.16 -6.27 0.43
CA PHE A 233 26.79 -4.91 0.81
C PHE A 233 27.53 -3.85 -0.02
N CYS A 234 28.85 -3.97 -0.14
CA CYS A 234 29.67 -3.04 -0.93
C CYS A 234 29.28 -3.07 -2.41
N LEU A 235 29.09 -4.27 -2.97
CA LEU A 235 28.73 -4.44 -4.37
C LEU A 235 27.32 -3.91 -4.66
N ALA A 236 26.33 -4.25 -3.82
CA ALA A 236 24.95 -3.74 -3.96
C ALA A 236 24.90 -2.21 -3.85
N THR A 237 25.64 -1.63 -2.90
CA THR A 237 25.72 -0.18 -2.72
C THR A 237 26.33 0.50 -3.94
N SER A 238 27.44 -0.04 -4.46
CA SER A 238 28.13 0.52 -5.63
C SER A 238 27.24 0.45 -6.88
N LEU A 239 26.61 -0.69 -7.15
CA LEU A 239 25.71 -0.87 -8.30
C LEU A 239 24.44 -0.01 -8.18
N SER A 240 23.88 0.13 -6.98
CA SER A 240 22.71 0.98 -6.73
C SER A 240 23.03 2.46 -6.96
N LEU A 241 24.19 2.93 -6.49
CA LEU A 241 24.62 4.32 -6.72
C LEU A 241 24.88 4.61 -8.20
N LEU A 242 25.46 3.65 -8.95
CA LEU A 242 25.63 3.79 -10.40
C LEU A 242 24.30 3.84 -11.15
N THR A 243 23.35 2.97 -10.82
CA THR A 243 22.01 2.99 -11.42
C THR A 243 21.26 4.28 -11.12
N ILE A 244 21.36 4.80 -9.89
CA ILE A 244 20.82 6.12 -9.52
C ILE A 244 21.49 7.22 -10.35
N SER A 245 22.83 7.20 -10.46
CA SER A 245 23.59 8.21 -11.20
C SER A 245 23.16 8.32 -12.67
N VAL A 246 22.98 7.17 -13.34
CA VAL A 246 22.50 7.12 -14.74
C VAL A 246 21.15 7.82 -14.89
N GLY A 247 20.23 7.63 -13.93
CA GLY A 247 18.91 8.28 -13.94
C GLY A 247 18.97 9.81 -13.85
N TRP A 248 20.01 10.38 -13.24
CA TRP A 248 20.19 11.83 -13.13
C TRP A 248 21.01 12.44 -14.26
N LEU A 249 21.62 11.64 -15.15
CA LEU A 249 22.63 12.10 -16.10
C LEU A 249 22.11 13.24 -17.01
N PHE A 250 20.85 13.16 -17.44
CA PHE A 250 20.22 14.17 -18.31
C PHE A 250 19.51 15.30 -17.55
N TYR A 251 19.06 15.05 -16.31
CA TYR A 251 18.25 16.03 -15.57
C TYR A 251 19.08 16.88 -14.61
N ARG A 252 20.15 16.32 -14.00
CA ARG A 252 21.06 16.99 -13.05
C ARG A 252 22.48 16.40 -13.15
N PRO A 253 23.27 16.80 -14.17
CA PRO A 253 24.57 16.17 -14.45
C PRO A 253 25.58 16.29 -13.30
N PHE A 254 25.56 17.38 -12.53
CA PHE A 254 26.44 17.54 -11.37
C PHE A 254 26.17 16.51 -10.26
N TRP A 255 24.89 16.27 -9.95
CA TRP A 255 24.49 15.27 -8.96
C TRP A 255 24.74 13.84 -9.47
N ALA A 256 24.58 13.60 -10.78
CA ALA A 256 24.94 12.33 -11.40
C ALA A 256 26.45 12.04 -11.24
N LEU A 257 27.32 13.01 -11.52
CA LEU A 257 28.77 12.85 -11.35
C LEU A 257 29.14 12.58 -9.89
N LEU A 258 28.59 13.37 -8.95
CA LEU A 258 28.87 13.19 -7.52
C LEU A 258 28.47 11.79 -7.02
N THR A 259 27.28 11.32 -7.41
CA THR A 259 26.79 9.99 -7.02
C THR A 259 27.58 8.84 -7.67
N ALA A 260 28.05 9.02 -8.91
CA ALA A 260 28.94 8.05 -9.58
C ALA A 260 30.30 7.95 -8.86
N LEU A 261 30.89 9.07 -8.44
CA LEU A 261 32.14 9.06 -7.68
C LEU A 261 31.97 8.37 -6.32
N LEU A 262 30.85 8.62 -5.63
CA LEU A 262 30.51 7.95 -4.38
C LEU A 262 30.36 6.43 -4.54
N ALA A 263 29.92 5.96 -5.72
CA ALA A 263 29.80 4.52 -6.01
C ALA A 263 31.13 3.77 -5.97
N VAL A 264 32.26 4.46 -6.14
CA VAL A 264 33.60 3.85 -6.14
C VAL A 264 34.17 3.72 -4.71
N VAL A 265 33.65 4.49 -3.74
CA VAL A 265 34.17 4.56 -2.37
C VAL A 265 34.16 3.20 -1.65
N PRO A 266 33.08 2.40 -1.67
CA PRO A 266 33.07 1.09 -1.02
C PRO A 266 34.15 0.15 -1.57
N ILE A 267 34.42 0.23 -2.88
CA ILE A 267 35.45 -0.58 -3.56
C ILE A 267 36.85 -0.16 -3.12
N LEU A 268 37.10 1.16 -3.00
CA LEU A 268 38.39 1.68 -2.55
C LEU A 268 38.67 1.31 -1.09
N ILE A 269 37.67 1.37 -0.22
CA ILE A 269 37.79 0.95 1.19
C ILE A 269 38.08 -0.55 1.27
N ALA A 270 37.37 -1.37 0.49
CA ALA A 270 37.62 -2.81 0.44
C ALA A 270 39.06 -3.12 -0.04
N ARG A 271 39.58 -2.35 -1.01
CA ARG A 271 40.96 -2.52 -1.50
C ARG A 271 42.01 -2.05 -0.50
N SER A 272 41.77 -0.96 0.24
CA SER A 272 42.76 -0.41 1.18
C SER A 272 42.90 -1.23 2.46
N GLN A 273 41.87 -1.99 2.86
CA GLN A 273 41.96 -2.96 3.96
C GLN A 273 42.77 -4.21 3.60
N VAL A 274 42.98 -4.47 2.30
CA VAL A 274 43.87 -5.52 1.78
C VAL A 274 45.26 -4.92 1.55
N GLN A 275 45.97 -4.53 2.62
CA GLN A 275 47.41 -4.20 2.49
C GLN A 275 48.28 -5.47 2.56
N PRO A 276 49.37 -5.54 1.76
CA PRO A 276 50.14 -6.76 1.54
C PRO A 276 50.88 -7.18 2.82
N LYS A 277 50.88 -8.48 3.13
CA LYS A 277 51.82 -9.08 4.09
C LYS A 277 53.24 -8.62 3.71
N LYS A 278 53.88 -7.82 4.57
CA LYS A 278 55.32 -7.61 4.52
C LYS A 278 55.97 -8.98 4.67
N GLN A 279 56.69 -9.41 3.64
CA GLN A 279 57.63 -10.51 3.76
C GLN A 279 58.78 -10.07 4.68
N GLN A 280 58.90 -10.73 5.82
CA GLN A 280 60.14 -10.86 6.59
C GLN A 280 60.32 -12.33 6.91
#